data_AF-A0A7Y2IL23-F1
#
_entry.id   AF-A0A7Y2IL23-F1
#
_cell.length_a   1.000
_cell.length_b   1.000
_cell.length_c   1.000
_cell.angle_alpha   90.00
_cell.angle_beta   90.00
_cell.angle_gamma   90.00
#
_symmetry.space_group_name_H-M   'P 1'
#
loop_
_entity.id
_entity.type
_entity.pdbx_description
1 polymer ?
#
loop_
_entity_poly.entity_id
_entity_poly.type
_entity_poly.pdbx_seq_one_letter_code
_entity_poly.pdbx_strand_id
1 'polypeptide(L)'
;MAARLATVRTDARSRGPAVDKSTYEFSSELWRHPGEAGWCFVTLPEDIADDIDAAVGVRAGFGSIPVVVSVGATSWKTSLFPDSSSDSFVLPMKKAIREAQQLEVGETVSVQLRHDTDRAAQEKRSS
;
A
#
# COMPACT_ATOMS: atom_id res chain seq x y z
N MET A 1 -24.34 8.77 -13.21
CA MET A 1 -23.76 9.45 -14.39
C MET A 1 -22.25 9.16 -14.36
N ALA A 2 -21.80 8.29 -15.28
CA ALA A 2 -20.42 7.93 -15.66
C ALA A 2 -19.34 7.85 -14.56
N ALA A 3 -19.12 6.65 -14.02
CA ALA A 3 -17.87 6.26 -13.38
C ALA A 3 -16.72 6.41 -14.39
N ARG A 4 -15.72 7.22 -14.04
CA ARG A 4 -14.51 7.38 -14.85
C ARG A 4 -13.62 6.16 -14.63
N LEU A 5 -13.29 5.51 -15.74
CA LEU A 5 -12.32 4.43 -15.88
C LEU A 5 -10.99 4.83 -15.20
N ALA A 6 -10.61 4.15 -14.13
CA ALA A 6 -9.25 4.20 -13.61
C ALA A 6 -8.38 3.43 -14.61
N THR A 7 -7.68 4.17 -15.48
CA THR A 7 -6.58 3.62 -16.28
C THR A 7 -5.47 3.30 -15.30
N VAL A 8 -5.37 2.04 -14.87
CA VAL A 8 -4.15 1.50 -14.28
C VAL A 8 -3.09 1.63 -15.35
N ARG A 9 -2.21 2.62 -15.21
CA ARG A 9 -1.06 2.76 -16.10
C ARG A 9 0.04 1.85 -15.57
N THR A 10 -0.11 0.54 -15.78
CA THR A 10 1.00 -0.39 -15.64
C THR A 10 2.00 -0.01 -16.72
N ASP A 11 3.08 0.67 -16.36
CA ASP A 11 4.20 0.90 -17.30
C ASP A 11 4.86 -0.45 -17.56
N ALA A 12 4.37 -1.12 -18.60
CA ALA A 12 4.99 -2.28 -19.20
C ALA A 12 5.78 -1.83 -20.42
N ARG A 13 6.87 -1.06 -20.25
CA ARG A 13 7.85 -0.91 -21.34
C ARG A 13 9.31 -0.90 -20.88
N SER A 14 9.99 -1.94 -21.36
CA SER A 14 11.39 -1.99 -21.82
C SER A 14 12.38 -2.65 -20.85
N ARG A 15 13.04 -3.67 -21.40
CA ARG A 15 14.10 -4.50 -20.82
C ARG A 15 15.35 -3.64 -20.49
N GLY A 16 15.65 -3.48 -19.19
CA GLY A 16 16.79 -2.76 -18.57
C GLY A 16 16.87 -3.14 -17.07
N PRO A 17 18.02 -3.00 -16.37
CA PRO A 17 18.48 -3.90 -15.31
C PRO A 17 17.51 -3.93 -14.11
N ALA A 18 17.23 -5.14 -13.60
CA ALA A 18 16.46 -5.47 -12.40
C ALA A 18 15.59 -4.31 -11.87
N VAL A 19 14.43 -4.11 -12.49
CA VAL A 19 13.42 -3.18 -11.97
C VAL A 19 13.03 -3.69 -10.59
N ASP A 20 13.44 -3.01 -9.53
CA ASP A 20 12.97 -3.29 -8.19
C ASP A 20 11.44 -3.26 -8.22
N LYS A 21 10.79 -4.44 -8.11
CA LYS A 21 9.32 -4.62 -8.02
C LYS A 21 8.78 -4.08 -6.68
N SER A 22 9.38 -3.02 -6.19
CA SER A 22 9.28 -2.49 -4.85
C SER A 22 8.38 -1.26 -4.80
N THR A 23 7.75 -0.85 -5.92
CA THR A 23 6.87 0.33 -6.00
C THR A 23 5.56 0.01 -6.73
N TYR A 24 4.43 0.41 -6.14
CA TYR A 24 3.06 0.26 -6.65
C TYR A 24 2.32 1.60 -6.55
N GLU A 25 1.39 1.86 -7.47
CA GLU A 25 0.51 3.03 -7.43
C GLU A 25 -0.92 2.60 -7.68
N PHE A 26 -1.84 3.05 -6.82
CA PHE A 26 -3.26 2.73 -6.93
C PHE A 26 -4.13 3.82 -6.34
N SER A 27 -5.43 3.75 -6.66
CA SER A 27 -6.43 4.59 -6.05
C SER A 27 -7.46 3.72 -5.33
N SER A 28 -7.80 4.08 -4.09
CA SER A 28 -8.79 3.33 -3.31
C SER A 28 -9.53 4.25 -2.35
N GLU A 29 -10.73 3.83 -1.95
CA GLU A 29 -11.62 4.61 -1.10
C GLU A 29 -11.11 4.65 0.34
N LEU A 30 -11.07 5.85 0.91
CA LEU A 30 -10.79 6.05 2.33
C LEU A 30 -12.03 5.73 3.14
N TRP A 31 -11.99 4.67 3.93
CA TRP A 31 -13.09 4.28 4.81
C TRP A 31 -12.73 4.44 6.27
N ARG A 32 -13.75 4.57 7.13
CA ARG A 32 -13.56 4.68 8.58
C ARG A 32 -13.84 3.33 9.22
N HIS A 33 -12.91 2.85 10.05
CA HIS A 33 -13.14 1.65 10.83
C HIS A 33 -14.22 1.89 11.89
N PRO A 34 -15.19 0.98 12.05
CA PRO A 34 -16.25 1.12 13.05
C PRO A 34 -15.63 1.15 14.46
N GLY A 35 -15.97 2.18 15.25
CA GLY A 35 -15.49 2.36 16.62
C GLY A 35 -15.19 3.82 16.98
N GLU A 36 -15.09 4.09 18.29
CA GLU A 36 -14.83 5.44 18.82
C GLU A 36 -13.45 5.99 18.49
N ALA A 37 -12.48 5.12 18.19
CA ALA A 37 -11.09 5.52 17.96
C ALA A 37 -10.85 6.32 16.67
N GLY A 38 -11.83 6.37 15.74
CA GLY A 38 -11.79 7.27 14.58
C GLY A 38 -10.69 6.96 13.55
N TRP A 39 -10.21 5.71 13.52
CA TRP A 39 -9.23 5.26 12.55
C TRP A 39 -9.82 5.23 11.15
N CYS A 40 -9.04 5.68 10.17
CA CYS A 40 -9.37 5.60 8.76
C CYS A 40 -8.35 4.74 8.04
N PHE A 41 -8.81 3.96 7.08
CA PHE A 41 -8.05 2.97 6.35
C PHE A 41 -8.33 3.07 4.87
N VAL A 42 -7.39 2.56 4.08
CA VAL A 42 -7.56 2.31 2.66
C VAL A 42 -7.26 0.83 2.43
N THR A 43 -8.14 0.15 1.71
CA THR A 43 -7.93 -1.25 1.31
C THR A 43 -7.15 -1.30 0.00
N LEU A 44 -6.16 -2.19 -0.09
CA LEU A 44 -5.41 -2.39 -1.32
C LEU A 44 -6.26 -3.15 -2.35
N PRO A 45 -6.12 -2.84 -3.66
CA PRO A 45 -6.64 -3.71 -4.71
C PRO A 45 -6.03 -5.12 -4.60
N GLU A 46 -6.84 -6.14 -4.84
CA GLU A 46 -6.45 -7.56 -4.73
C GLU A 46 -5.19 -7.87 -5.56
N ASP A 47 -5.12 -7.38 -6.80
CA ASP A 47 -3.96 -7.59 -7.68
C ASP A 47 -2.63 -7.12 -7.05
N ILE A 48 -2.65 -6.02 -6.30
CA ILE A 48 -1.47 -5.46 -5.63
C ILE A 48 -1.19 -6.19 -4.34
N ALA A 49 -2.24 -6.58 -3.60
CA ALA A 49 -2.11 -7.39 -2.39
C ALA A 49 -1.43 -8.72 -2.71
N ASP A 50 -1.88 -9.41 -3.75
CA ASP A 50 -1.31 -10.69 -4.22
C ASP A 50 0.14 -10.54 -4.66
N ASP A 51 0.45 -9.49 -5.44
CA ASP A 51 1.81 -9.22 -5.90
C ASP A 51 2.76 -8.95 -4.73
N ILE A 52 2.33 -8.18 -3.73
CA ILE A 52 3.11 -7.89 -2.52
C ILE A 52 3.28 -9.16 -1.70
N ASP A 53 2.24 -9.98 -1.57
CA ASP A 53 2.32 -11.21 -0.80
C ASP A 53 3.30 -12.22 -1.42
N ALA A 54 3.20 -12.40 -2.73
CA ALA A 54 4.12 -13.23 -3.50
C ALA A 54 5.58 -12.73 -3.40
N ALA A 55 5.79 -11.40 -3.31
CA ALA A 55 7.11 -10.79 -3.21
C ALA A 55 7.75 -10.91 -1.82
N VAL A 56 6.97 -10.77 -0.74
CA VAL A 56 7.49 -10.77 0.64
C VAL A 56 7.79 -12.19 1.15
N GLY A 57 7.09 -13.20 0.64
CA GLY A 57 7.34 -14.60 1.00
C GLY A 57 7.06 -14.88 2.50
N VAL A 58 8.09 -15.20 3.28
CA VAL A 58 7.92 -15.55 4.71
C VAL A 58 7.67 -14.30 5.54
N ARG A 59 6.42 -14.12 5.97
CA ARG A 59 6.03 -13.00 6.82
C ARG A 59 6.55 -13.20 8.26
N ALA A 60 7.29 -12.23 8.81
CA ALA A 60 7.73 -12.27 10.20
C ALA A 60 6.59 -11.85 11.16
N GLY A 61 6.26 -12.67 12.17
CA GLY A 61 5.29 -12.31 13.22
C GLY A 61 3.83 -12.21 12.76
N PHE A 62 3.13 -11.12 13.14
CA PHE A 62 1.69 -10.85 12.89
C PHE A 62 1.29 -10.68 11.40
N GLY A 63 2.17 -10.98 10.44
CA GLY A 63 1.88 -10.87 9.02
C GLY A 63 1.93 -9.45 8.44
N SER A 64 2.43 -8.47 9.21
CA SER A 64 2.51 -7.08 8.76
C SER A 64 3.71 -6.80 7.87
N ILE A 65 3.54 -5.99 6.83
CA ILE A 65 4.59 -5.70 5.84
C ILE A 65 5.01 -4.23 5.96
N PRO A 66 6.28 -3.93 6.28
CA PRO A 66 6.76 -2.55 6.36
C PRO A 66 6.84 -1.93 4.97
N VAL A 67 6.22 -0.77 4.82
CA VAL A 67 6.13 -0.04 3.55
C VAL A 67 6.37 1.45 3.76
N VAL A 68 6.84 2.11 2.71
CA VAL A 68 6.86 3.57 2.59
C VAL A 68 5.71 3.96 1.70
N VAL A 69 4.80 4.79 2.21
CA VAL A 69 3.63 5.25 1.46
C VAL A 69 3.77 6.73 1.16
N SER A 70 3.32 7.14 -0.02
CA SER A 70 3.22 8.53 -0.44
C SER A 70 1.81 8.83 -0.94
N VAL A 71 1.25 9.94 -0.48
CA VAL A 71 -0.03 10.49 -0.93
C VAL A 71 0.17 11.96 -1.21
N GLY A 72 0.00 12.35 -2.47
CA GLY A 72 0.36 13.69 -2.95
C GLY A 72 1.83 14.01 -2.66
N ALA A 73 2.08 15.09 -1.92
CA ALA A 73 3.42 15.52 -1.51
C ALA A 73 3.90 14.91 -0.17
N THR A 74 3.09 14.09 0.48
CA THR A 74 3.36 13.58 1.83
C THR A 74 3.79 12.13 1.76
N SER A 75 4.99 11.82 2.26
CA SER A 75 5.51 10.45 2.36
C SER A 75 5.79 10.05 3.81
N TRP A 76 5.46 8.82 4.19
CA TRP A 76 5.70 8.30 5.53
C TRP A 76 5.92 6.78 5.53
N LYS A 77 6.62 6.29 6.57
CA LYS A 77 6.77 4.86 6.82
C LYS A 77 5.60 4.32 7.62
N THR A 78 5.08 3.17 7.23
CA THR A 78 3.96 2.49 7.90
C THR A 78 4.02 1.00 7.61
N SER A 79 3.03 0.25 8.10
CA SER A 79 2.93 -1.19 7.85
C SER A 79 1.55 -1.51 7.28
N LEU A 80 1.53 -2.38 6.27
CA LEU A 80 0.32 -3.03 5.82
C LEU A 80 -0.07 -4.12 6.81
N PHE A 81 -1.37 -4.25 7.06
CA PHE A 81 -1.92 -5.30 7.91
C PHE A 81 -2.85 -6.19 7.07
N PRO A 82 -2.75 -7.52 7.19
CA PRO A 82 -3.67 -8.41 6.49
C PRO A 82 -5.08 -8.26 7.08
N ASP A 83 -6.07 -8.14 6.22
CA ASP A 83 -7.48 -8.20 6.58
C ASP A 83 -8.08 -9.51 6.08
N SER A 84 -8.34 -10.43 7.01
CA SER A 84 -8.90 -11.76 6.70
C SER A 84 -10.33 -11.70 6.16
N SER A 85 -11.01 -10.56 6.27
CA SER A 85 -12.39 -10.40 5.78
C SER A 85 -12.44 -10.11 4.28
N SER A 86 -11.45 -9.39 3.76
CA SER A 86 -11.35 -8.99 2.35
C SER A 86 -10.24 -9.70 1.58
N ASP A 87 -9.53 -10.64 2.22
CA ASP A 87 -8.35 -11.32 1.69
C ASP A 87 -7.30 -10.36 1.10
N SER A 88 -7.26 -9.13 1.64
CA SER A 88 -6.41 -8.04 1.15
C SER A 88 -5.65 -7.42 2.32
N PHE A 89 -4.86 -6.39 2.01
CA PHE A 89 -4.16 -5.60 3.02
C PHE A 89 -4.87 -4.26 3.25
N VAL A 90 -4.85 -3.81 4.50
CA VAL A 90 -5.34 -2.49 4.90
C VAL A 90 -4.18 -1.59 5.30
N LEU A 91 -4.26 -0.35 4.82
CA LEU A 91 -3.30 0.72 5.09
C LEU A 91 -3.92 1.74 6.05
N PRO A 92 -3.37 1.92 7.26
CA PRO A 92 -3.83 2.97 8.16
C PRO A 92 -3.47 4.38 7.64
N MET A 93 -4.48 5.25 7.60
CA MET A 93 -4.34 6.65 7.19
C MET A 93 -4.35 7.59 8.39
N LYS A 94 -3.20 8.22 8.67
CA LYS A 94 -3.05 9.14 9.81
C LYS A 94 -3.89 10.40 9.61
N LYS A 95 -4.42 10.94 10.71
CA LYS A 95 -5.19 12.19 10.73
C LYS A 95 -4.44 13.36 10.06
N ALA A 96 -3.16 13.55 10.39
CA ALA A 96 -2.35 14.62 9.81
C ALA A 96 -2.24 14.56 8.28
N ILE A 97 -2.26 13.36 7.69
CA ILE A 97 -2.19 13.18 6.24
C ILE A 97 -3.53 13.53 5.60
N ARG A 98 -4.62 13.11 6.23
CA ARG A 98 -5.99 13.47 5.80
C ARG A 98 -6.19 14.99 5.83
N GLU A 99 -5.73 15.65 6.89
CA GLU A 99 -5.80 17.12 7.00
C GLU A 99 -4.92 17.81 5.97
N ALA A 100 -3.69 17.34 5.75
CA ALA A 100 -2.77 17.93 4.78
C ALA A 100 -3.25 17.80 3.31
N GLN A 101 -3.96 16.72 2.99
CA GLN A 101 -4.47 16.44 1.64
C GLN A 101 -5.98 16.69 1.51
N GLN A 102 -6.62 17.25 2.55
CA GLN A 102 -8.06 17.51 2.63
C GLN A 102 -8.94 16.30 2.28
N LEU A 103 -8.54 15.11 2.74
CA LEU A 103 -9.21 13.84 2.42
C LEU A 103 -10.36 13.55 3.39
N GLU A 104 -11.52 13.25 2.84
CA GLU A 104 -12.70 12.83 3.59
C GLU A 104 -13.01 11.34 3.44
N VAL A 105 -13.79 10.80 4.40
CA VAL A 105 -14.24 9.39 4.33
C VAL A 105 -15.21 9.25 3.14
N GLY A 106 -15.01 8.23 2.32
CA GLY A 106 -15.72 8.00 1.06
C GLY A 106 -15.01 8.60 -0.16
N GLU A 107 -13.92 9.34 0.02
CA GLU A 107 -13.14 9.83 -1.11
C GLU A 107 -12.10 8.84 -1.62
N THR A 108 -11.83 8.90 -2.92
CA THR A 108 -10.79 8.12 -3.57
C THR A 108 -9.43 8.77 -3.37
N VAL A 109 -8.51 8.05 -2.73
CA VAL A 109 -7.14 8.52 -2.46
C VAL A 109 -6.18 7.86 -3.42
N SER A 110 -5.30 8.64 -4.05
CA SER A 110 -4.18 8.10 -4.84
C SER A 110 -2.97 7.84 -3.94
N VAL A 111 -2.55 6.58 -3.90
CA VAL A 111 -1.54 6.05 -2.99
C VAL A 111 -0.40 5.45 -3.81
N GLN A 112 0.81 5.92 -3.54
CA GLN A 112 2.03 5.28 -3.99
C GLN A 112 2.64 4.50 -2.84
N LEU A 113 2.82 3.20 -3.02
CA LEU A 113 3.34 2.29 -2.02
C LEU A 113 4.70 1.77 -2.45
N ARG A 114 5.65 1.73 -1.50
CA ARG A 114 6.95 1.11 -1.69
C ARG A 114 7.24 0.11 -0.59
N HIS A 115 7.66 -1.10 -0.93
CA HIS A 115 8.15 -2.06 0.06
C HIS A 115 9.64 -2.31 -0.17
N ASP A 116 10.43 -2.38 0.90
CA ASP A 116 11.85 -2.70 0.77
C ASP A 116 11.99 -4.21 0.58
N THR A 117 12.36 -4.64 -0.64
CA THR A 117 12.57 -6.05 -0.96
C THR A 117 14.01 -6.49 -0.64
N ASP A 118 14.92 -5.57 -0.30
CA ASP A 118 16.36 -5.83 -0.17
C ASP A 118 16.76 -6.36 1.22
N ARG A 119 16.00 -6.04 2.28
CA ARG A 119 16.36 -6.47 3.65
C ARG A 119 16.37 -7.99 3.86
N ALA A 120 15.59 -8.77 3.10
CA ALA A 120 15.59 -10.24 3.22
C ALA A 120 16.85 -10.91 2.63
N ALA A 121 17.60 -10.20 1.76
CA ALA A 121 18.81 -10.73 1.14
C ALA A 121 20.10 -10.46 1.96
N GLN A 122 20.12 -9.42 2.80
CA GLN A 122 21.33 -9.00 3.51
C GLN A 122 21.71 -9.95 4.66
N GLU A 123 20.78 -10.71 5.23
CA GLU A 123 21.04 -11.57 6.40
C GLU A 123 21.76 -12.89 6.06
N LYS A 124 21.95 -13.22 4.78
CA LYS A 124 22.74 -14.39 4.34
C LYS A 124 24.19 -14.08 3.94
N ARG A 125 24.66 -12.84 4.08
CA ARG A 125 26.02 -12.42 3.69
C ARG A 125 26.97 -12.11 4.85
N SER A 126 26.51 -12.27 6.09
CA SER A 126 27.38 -12.21 7.28
C SER A 126 27.30 -13.53 8.05
N SER A 127 27.93 -14.56 7.49
CA SER A 127 28.48 -15.69 8.25
C SER A 127 29.94 -15.85 7.85
#